data_AF-A0A2V8YYE2-F1
#
_entry.id   AF-A0A2V8YYE2-F1
#
_cell.length_a   1.000
_cell.length_b   1.000
_cell.length_c   1.000
_cell.angle_alpha   90.00
_cell.angle_beta   90.00
_cell.angle_gamma   90.00
#
_symmetry.space_group_name_H-M   'P 1'
#
loop_
_entity.id
_entity.type
_entity.pdbx_description
1 polymer ?
#
loop_
_entity_poly.entity_id
_entity_poly.type
_entity_poly.pdbx_seq_one_letter_code
_entity_poly.pdbx_strand_id
1 'polypeptide(L)'
;MARFSWPTGVKSYARSVGYANIESHTPNTPRTRFGIASITKQFTALLVLQQAAEGKILLQGRVSDYLPWYRKDTGTRMTIEQLLHHTSGLPLDFDSPEFSATPEATHRYEHQEFAEKFCQPPVTSQPSTRWEYSNCGCNLLGLILEHVTGVPFDTLLHQRILDALDRRDSGMDRNDLPQPGGATGYLRHAGPRYTFGPYLDRIHGFCSGSMSSTAEDLYQWNQAWLVPSRRIASHIALTALLVVMITLPIWVASRRKRTA
;
A
#
# COMPACT_ATOMS: atom_id res chain seq x y z
N MET A 1 -5.16 -25.87 -14.46
CA MET A 1 -6.17 -25.64 -13.41
C MET A 1 -5.54 -26.11 -12.11
N ALA A 2 -5.25 -25.21 -11.17
CA ALA A 2 -4.77 -25.64 -9.85
C ALA A 2 -5.98 -25.75 -8.93
N ARG A 3 -6.18 -26.93 -8.34
CA ARG A 3 -7.13 -27.12 -7.25
C ARG A 3 -6.32 -27.03 -5.97
N PHE A 4 -6.65 -26.02 -5.19
CA PHE A 4 -6.13 -25.81 -3.86
C PHE A 4 -7.09 -26.51 -2.89
N SER A 5 -6.61 -27.45 -2.07
CA SER A 5 -7.44 -28.21 -1.12
C SER A 5 -7.03 -27.92 0.32
N TRP A 6 -7.90 -27.21 1.07
CA TRP A 6 -7.61 -26.61 2.38
C TRP A 6 -8.07 -27.46 3.58
N PRO A 7 -7.53 -27.20 4.80
CA PRO A 7 -7.92 -27.89 6.03
C PRO A 7 -9.34 -27.56 6.55
N THR A 8 -9.96 -26.44 6.13
CA THR A 8 -11.25 -25.96 6.66
C THR A 8 -12.49 -26.48 5.91
N GLY A 9 -12.32 -27.28 4.85
CA GLY A 9 -13.44 -27.84 4.08
C GLY A 9 -14.19 -26.86 3.18
N VAL A 10 -13.76 -25.60 3.08
CA VAL A 10 -14.35 -24.62 2.15
C VAL A 10 -13.88 -24.93 0.72
N LYS A 11 -14.84 -25.14 -0.20
CA LYS A 11 -14.56 -25.28 -1.63
C LYS A 11 -14.07 -23.93 -2.17
N SER A 12 -12.81 -23.84 -2.56
CA SER A 12 -12.25 -22.69 -3.27
C SER A 12 -12.10 -23.00 -4.78
N TYR A 13 -12.11 -21.95 -5.60
CA TYR A 13 -11.91 -22.04 -7.05
C TYR A 13 -10.78 -21.10 -7.46
N ALA A 14 -9.78 -21.63 -8.16
CA ALA A 14 -8.69 -20.84 -8.73
C ALA A 14 -8.47 -21.23 -10.20
N ARG A 15 -8.42 -20.22 -11.07
CA ARG A 15 -8.11 -20.38 -12.48
C ARG A 15 -7.32 -19.17 -12.98
N SER A 16 -6.25 -19.46 -13.69
CA SER A 16 -5.48 -18.47 -14.45
C SER A 16 -5.93 -18.49 -15.91
N VAL A 17 -6.03 -17.30 -16.53
CA VAL A 17 -6.50 -17.13 -17.90
C VAL A 17 -5.62 -16.10 -18.61
N GLY A 18 -5.42 -16.28 -19.92
CA GLY A 18 -4.65 -15.34 -20.74
C GLY A 18 -3.15 -15.42 -20.49
N TYR A 19 -2.44 -14.36 -20.88
CA TYR A 19 -0.99 -14.28 -20.83
C TYR A 19 -0.51 -13.33 -19.72
N ALA A 20 0.56 -13.73 -19.03
CA ALA A 20 1.34 -12.87 -18.15
C ALA A 20 2.20 -11.89 -18.98
N ASN A 21 2.60 -12.31 -20.19
CA ASN A 21 3.25 -11.46 -21.18
C ASN A 21 2.71 -11.85 -22.57
N ILE A 22 2.10 -10.89 -23.26
CA ILE A 22 1.47 -11.07 -24.57
C ILE A 22 2.54 -11.32 -25.64
N GLU A 23 3.66 -10.59 -25.62
CA GLU A 23 4.70 -10.66 -26.67
C GLU A 23 5.41 -12.02 -26.68
N SER A 24 5.72 -12.55 -25.50
CA SER A 24 6.38 -13.86 -25.36
C SER A 24 5.40 -15.03 -25.25
N HIS A 25 4.09 -14.76 -25.34
CA HIS A 25 3.01 -15.74 -25.10
C HIS A 25 3.15 -16.50 -23.76
N THR A 26 3.73 -15.87 -22.74
CA THR A 26 3.89 -16.51 -21.42
C THR A 26 2.51 -16.63 -20.76
N PRO A 27 2.00 -17.84 -20.46
CA PRO A 27 0.68 -17.99 -19.88
C PRO A 27 0.62 -17.48 -18.44
N ASN A 28 -0.52 -16.96 -18.03
CA ASN A 28 -0.79 -16.75 -16.61
C ASN A 28 -0.86 -18.10 -15.88
N THR A 29 -0.24 -18.17 -14.72
CA THR A 29 -0.27 -19.33 -13.82
C THR A 29 -0.68 -18.89 -12.42
N PRO A 30 -1.03 -19.82 -11.50
CA PRO A 30 -1.30 -19.46 -10.10
C PRO A 30 -0.10 -18.82 -9.41
N ARG A 31 1.13 -19.05 -9.89
CA ARG A 31 2.37 -18.45 -9.39
C ARG A 31 2.75 -17.14 -10.07
N THR A 32 1.94 -16.67 -11.03
CA THR A 32 2.23 -15.39 -11.68
C THR A 32 2.02 -14.27 -10.66
N ARG A 33 3.09 -13.50 -10.41
CA ARG A 33 3.04 -12.31 -9.56
C ARG A 33 2.54 -11.11 -10.33
N PHE A 34 1.66 -10.33 -9.71
CA PHE A 34 1.16 -9.07 -10.23
C PHE A 34 1.52 -7.96 -9.25
N GLY A 35 1.79 -6.75 -9.76
CA GLY A 35 1.86 -5.57 -8.90
C GLY A 35 0.49 -5.34 -8.28
N ILE A 36 0.41 -5.25 -6.95
CA ILE A 36 -0.86 -5.21 -6.22
C ILE A 36 -1.32 -3.78 -5.88
N ALA A 37 -0.52 -2.77 -6.26
CA ALA A 37 -0.82 -1.36 -6.08
C ALA A 37 -1.29 -1.08 -4.64
N SER A 38 -2.38 -0.33 -4.48
CA SER A 38 -2.91 0.13 -3.19
C SER A 38 -3.29 -0.95 -2.18
N ILE A 39 -3.32 -2.24 -2.56
CA ILE A 39 -3.44 -3.35 -1.59
C ILE A 39 -2.25 -3.33 -0.61
N THR A 40 -1.08 -2.87 -1.06
CA THR A 40 0.14 -2.65 -0.26
C THR A 40 -0.15 -1.89 1.05
N LYS A 41 -1.07 -0.91 1.03
CA LYS A 41 -1.38 -0.07 2.20
C LYS A 41 -1.89 -0.86 3.40
N GLN A 42 -2.52 -2.01 3.19
CA GLN A 42 -2.99 -2.87 4.29
C GLN A 42 -1.82 -3.47 5.08
N PHE A 43 -0.74 -3.83 4.39
CA PHE A 43 0.49 -4.34 5.01
C PHE A 43 1.19 -3.23 5.78
N THR A 44 1.32 -2.04 5.17
CA THR A 44 1.88 -0.85 5.83
C THR A 44 1.09 -0.49 7.09
N ALA A 45 -0.24 -0.45 7.01
CA ALA A 45 -1.10 -0.16 8.15
C ALA A 45 -0.92 -1.18 9.28
N LEU A 46 -0.86 -2.49 8.97
CA LEU A 46 -0.61 -3.52 9.98
C LEU A 46 0.76 -3.30 10.66
N LEU A 47 1.81 -3.03 9.91
CA LEU A 47 3.14 -2.78 10.48
C LEU A 47 3.13 -1.56 11.41
N VAL A 48 2.48 -0.46 11.02
CA VAL A 48 2.33 0.73 11.87
C VAL A 48 1.61 0.38 13.16
N LEU A 49 0.50 -0.37 13.10
CA LEU A 49 -0.24 -0.77 14.29
C LEU A 49 0.53 -1.76 15.17
N GLN A 50 1.32 -2.66 14.60
CA GLN A 50 2.22 -3.52 15.38
C GLN A 50 3.26 -2.68 16.13
N GLN A 51 3.88 -1.69 15.46
CA GLN A 51 4.84 -0.80 16.13
C GLN A 51 4.16 0.13 17.15
N ALA A 52 2.89 0.49 16.96
CA ALA A 52 2.11 1.23 17.95
C ALA A 52 1.78 0.38 19.18
N ALA A 53 1.41 -0.89 18.99
CA ALA A 53 1.19 -1.83 20.07
C ALA A 53 2.48 -2.13 20.87
N GLU A 54 3.64 -2.08 20.20
CA GLU A 54 4.97 -2.16 20.84
C GLU A 54 5.42 -0.84 21.50
N GLY A 55 4.60 0.23 21.44
CA GLY A 55 4.91 1.54 22.04
C GLY A 55 5.95 2.38 21.29
N LYS A 56 6.37 1.94 20.09
CA LYS A 56 7.36 2.66 19.26
C LYS A 56 6.72 3.77 18.43
N ILE A 57 5.44 3.63 18.10
CA ILE A 57 4.66 4.66 17.39
C ILE A 57 3.50 5.11 18.28
N LEU A 58 3.37 6.42 18.47
CA LEU A 58 2.19 7.02 19.05
C LEU A 58 1.27 7.45 17.91
N LEU A 59 0.05 6.91 17.85
CA LEU A 59 -0.90 7.24 16.77
C LEU A 59 -1.27 8.74 16.75
N GLN A 60 -1.25 9.38 17.92
CA GLN A 60 -1.43 10.84 18.08
C GLN A 60 -0.13 11.63 17.95
N GLY A 61 1.02 10.96 17.80
CA GLY A 61 2.32 11.58 17.58
C GLY A 61 2.36 12.32 16.24
N ARG A 62 3.18 13.37 16.15
CA ARG A 62 3.26 14.20 14.95
C ARG A 62 4.24 13.60 13.96
N VAL A 63 4.00 13.84 12.67
CA VAL A 63 4.93 13.40 11.62
C VAL A 63 6.34 13.93 11.85
N SER A 64 6.46 15.19 12.28
CA SER A 64 7.74 15.84 12.59
C SER A 64 8.51 15.24 13.78
N ASP A 65 7.82 14.48 14.65
CA ASP A 65 8.46 13.83 15.80
C ASP A 65 9.30 12.61 15.35
N TYR A 66 8.91 12.00 14.23
CA TYR A 66 9.56 10.83 13.64
C TYR A 66 10.42 11.19 12.42
N LEU A 67 10.03 12.20 11.65
CA LEU A 67 10.70 12.65 10.44
C LEU A 67 11.13 14.12 10.60
N PRO A 68 12.26 14.41 11.27
CA PRO A 68 12.65 15.78 11.61
C PRO A 68 12.99 16.66 10.39
N TRP A 69 13.28 16.02 9.24
CA TRP A 69 13.49 16.70 7.95
C TRP A 69 12.18 17.16 7.30
N TYR A 70 11.03 16.61 7.72
CA TYR A 70 9.73 16.97 7.16
C TYR A 70 9.35 18.40 7.60
N ARG A 71 8.81 19.19 6.66
CA ARG A 71 8.47 20.60 6.87
C ARG A 71 7.59 20.80 8.13
N LYS A 72 8.05 21.68 9.02
CA LYS A 72 7.44 21.85 10.35
C LYS A 72 6.04 22.44 10.30
N ASP A 73 5.75 23.29 9.33
CA ASP A 73 4.47 24.00 9.23
C ASP A 73 3.29 23.03 8.97
N THR A 74 3.51 21.88 8.32
CA THR A 74 2.48 20.84 8.14
C THR A 74 2.75 19.61 9.02
N GLY A 75 4.00 19.18 9.16
CA GLY A 75 4.38 17.98 9.91
C GLY A 75 4.02 18.01 11.40
N THR A 76 4.00 19.19 12.01
CA THR A 76 3.60 19.36 13.43
C THR A 76 2.10 19.30 13.65
N ARG A 77 1.29 19.37 12.59
CA ARG A 77 -0.19 19.35 12.66
C ARG A 77 -0.78 17.99 12.31
N MET A 78 -0.09 17.20 11.49
CA MET A 78 -0.54 15.88 11.07
C MET A 78 -0.14 14.81 12.09
N THR A 79 -1.08 13.92 12.43
CA THR A 79 -0.80 12.74 13.26
C THR A 79 -0.64 11.49 12.42
N ILE A 80 -0.04 10.45 13.01
CA ILE A 80 0.12 9.15 12.35
C ILE A 80 -1.24 8.50 12.03
N GLU A 81 -2.20 8.63 12.95
CA GLU A 81 -3.58 8.19 12.73
C GLU A 81 -4.23 8.87 11.51
N GLN A 82 -3.99 10.17 11.33
CA GLN A 82 -4.54 10.91 10.19
C GLN A 82 -3.92 10.47 8.86
N LEU A 83 -2.64 10.06 8.86
CA LEU A 83 -2.04 9.45 7.68
C LEU A 83 -2.69 8.10 7.35
N LEU A 84 -2.91 7.25 8.37
CA LEU A 84 -3.58 5.95 8.21
C LEU A 84 -5.01 6.10 7.67
N HIS A 85 -5.74 7.14 8.10
CA HIS A 85 -7.13 7.37 7.72
C HIS A 85 -7.33 8.26 6.49
N HIS A 86 -6.25 8.72 5.84
CA HIS A 86 -6.35 9.68 4.73
C HIS A 86 -7.11 10.97 5.12
N THR A 87 -6.85 11.48 6.32
CA THR A 87 -7.48 12.71 6.86
C THR A 87 -6.44 13.74 7.29
N SER A 88 -5.19 13.62 6.84
CA SER A 88 -4.10 14.55 7.19
C SER A 88 -4.18 15.91 6.50
N GLY A 89 -4.99 16.02 5.44
CA GLY A 89 -5.06 17.19 4.57
C GLY A 89 -4.02 17.20 3.45
N LEU A 90 -3.26 16.11 3.27
CA LEU A 90 -2.43 15.91 2.08
C LEU A 90 -3.33 15.68 0.85
N PRO A 91 -3.03 16.30 -0.30
CA PRO A 91 -3.80 16.12 -1.52
C PRO A 91 -3.54 14.77 -2.18
N LEU A 92 -4.36 14.47 -3.19
CA LEU A 92 -4.03 13.46 -4.20
C LEU A 92 -2.70 13.84 -4.89
N ASP A 93 -1.82 12.88 -5.06
CA ASP A 93 -0.40 13.10 -5.35
C ASP A 93 0.02 12.47 -6.70
N PHE A 94 1.25 11.94 -6.78
CA PHE A 94 1.97 11.53 -7.98
C PHE A 94 1.30 10.43 -8.84
N ASP A 95 0.10 9.98 -8.48
CA ASP A 95 -0.75 9.09 -9.26
C ASP A 95 -1.62 9.88 -10.27
N SER A 96 -0.98 10.78 -11.01
CA SER A 96 -1.64 11.65 -11.98
C SER A 96 -1.04 11.49 -13.39
N PRO A 97 -1.84 11.64 -14.47
CA PRO A 97 -1.31 11.65 -15.84
C PRO A 97 -0.25 12.73 -16.04
N GLU A 98 -0.39 13.87 -15.37
CA GLU A 98 0.55 14.98 -15.43
C GLU A 98 1.92 14.58 -14.86
N PHE A 99 1.95 13.91 -13.69
CA PHE A 99 3.20 13.40 -13.12
C PHE A 99 3.82 12.34 -14.03
N SER A 100 3.01 11.39 -14.51
CA SER A 100 3.43 10.27 -15.37
C SER A 100 4.04 10.71 -16.71
N ALA A 101 3.73 11.94 -17.16
CA ALA A 101 4.28 12.53 -18.38
C ALA A 101 5.62 13.26 -18.17
N THR A 102 6.08 13.41 -16.92
CA THR A 102 7.35 14.09 -16.61
C THR A 102 8.54 13.12 -16.61
N PRO A 103 9.78 13.59 -16.80
CA PRO A 103 10.98 12.78 -16.59
C PRO A 103 11.08 12.18 -15.19
N GLU A 104 10.46 12.84 -14.19
CA GLU A 104 10.48 12.44 -12.79
C GLU A 104 9.82 11.08 -12.56
N ALA A 105 8.80 10.74 -13.36
CA ALA A 105 8.08 9.47 -13.29
C ALA A 105 8.96 8.24 -13.54
N THR A 106 10.09 8.42 -14.23
CA THR A 106 11.03 7.34 -14.55
C THR A 106 12.34 7.45 -13.77
N HIS A 107 12.52 8.54 -13.02
CA HIS A 107 13.73 8.77 -12.24
C HIS A 107 13.73 7.90 -10.98
N ARG A 108 14.88 7.26 -10.71
CA ARG A 108 15.07 6.42 -9.54
C ARG A 108 15.55 7.28 -8.37
N TYR A 109 14.68 7.46 -7.40
CA TYR A 109 14.93 8.17 -6.15
C TYR A 109 15.23 7.21 -5.00
N GLU A 110 15.96 7.69 -3.99
CA GLU A 110 15.84 7.11 -2.65
C GLU A 110 14.48 7.49 -2.03
N HIS A 111 13.92 6.63 -1.16
CA HIS A 111 12.56 6.84 -0.63
C HIS A 111 12.39 8.19 0.08
N GLN A 112 13.38 8.60 0.89
CA GLN A 112 13.35 9.89 1.57
C GLN A 112 13.48 11.05 0.57
N GLU A 113 14.37 10.95 -0.41
CA GLU A 113 14.56 11.98 -1.43
C GLU A 113 13.26 12.23 -2.23
N PHE A 114 12.58 11.14 -2.62
CA PHE A 114 11.28 11.21 -3.26
C PHE A 114 10.25 11.91 -2.36
N ALA A 115 10.18 11.52 -1.09
CA ALA A 115 9.24 12.10 -0.15
C ALA A 115 9.52 13.58 0.12
N GLU A 116 10.80 13.97 0.20
CA GLU A 116 11.21 15.35 0.38
C GLU A 116 10.75 16.22 -0.80
N LYS A 117 10.86 15.70 -2.02
CA LYS A 117 10.51 16.43 -3.25
C LYS A 117 9.02 16.46 -3.55
N PHE A 118 8.31 15.34 -3.35
CA PHE A 118 6.93 15.17 -3.86
C PHE A 118 5.88 14.99 -2.76
N CYS A 119 6.28 14.65 -1.53
CA CYS A 119 5.36 14.38 -0.43
C CYS A 119 5.31 15.47 0.63
N GLN A 120 5.73 16.68 0.28
CA GLN A 120 5.62 17.88 1.11
C GLN A 120 4.73 19.00 0.52
N PRO A 121 3.63 18.70 -0.21
CA PRO A 121 2.80 19.76 -0.76
C PRO A 121 2.14 20.58 0.37
N PRO A 122 1.73 21.83 0.10
CA PRO A 122 0.83 22.54 0.99
C PRO A 122 -0.42 21.69 1.26
N VAL A 123 -0.87 21.65 2.51
CA VAL A 123 -2.13 20.98 2.86
C VAL A 123 -3.32 21.72 2.25
N THR A 124 -4.27 20.98 1.69
CA THR A 124 -5.47 21.53 1.04
C THR A 124 -6.63 21.73 2.02
N SER A 125 -6.53 21.15 3.22
CA SER A 125 -7.53 21.23 4.28
C SER A 125 -6.89 21.10 5.66
N GLN A 126 -7.62 21.47 6.70
CA GLN A 126 -7.19 21.20 8.06
C GLN A 126 -7.29 19.69 8.35
N PRO A 127 -6.34 19.10 9.10
CA PRO A 127 -6.41 17.69 9.45
C PRO A 127 -7.75 17.33 10.11
N SER A 128 -8.24 16.12 9.83
CA SER A 128 -9.54 15.56 10.29
C SER A 128 -10.80 16.25 9.77
N THR A 129 -10.69 17.30 8.94
CA THR A 129 -11.88 17.98 8.39
C THR A 129 -12.42 17.36 7.09
N ARG A 130 -11.58 16.61 6.37
CA ARG A 130 -11.93 15.96 5.10
C ARG A 130 -11.15 14.66 4.93
N TRP A 131 -11.77 13.69 4.26
CA TRP A 131 -11.10 12.52 3.73
C TRP A 131 -10.54 12.81 2.33
N GLU A 132 -9.25 12.56 2.13
CA GLU A 132 -8.57 12.74 0.85
C GLU A 132 -7.45 11.69 0.72
N TYR A 133 -7.62 10.81 -0.28
CA TYR A 133 -6.68 9.74 -0.55
C TYR A 133 -5.29 10.28 -0.90
N SER A 134 -4.26 9.75 -0.24
CA SER A 134 -2.87 10.18 -0.45
C SER A 134 -1.91 9.00 -0.35
N ASN A 135 -1.12 8.77 -1.40
CA ASN A 135 -0.02 7.82 -1.39
C ASN A 135 1.17 8.36 -0.60
N CYS A 136 1.43 9.66 -0.68
CA CYS A 136 2.44 10.36 0.09
C CYS A 136 2.23 10.18 1.58
N GLY A 137 1.01 10.29 2.08
CA GLY A 137 0.73 9.99 3.49
C GLY A 137 1.15 8.56 3.89
N CYS A 138 0.95 7.59 3.00
CA CYS A 138 1.38 6.21 3.23
C CYS A 138 2.90 6.00 3.06
N ASN A 139 3.56 6.72 2.15
CA ASN A 139 5.02 6.69 2.02
C ASN A 139 5.70 7.29 3.26
N LEU A 140 5.12 8.34 3.85
CA LEU A 140 5.59 8.88 5.13
C LEU A 140 5.48 7.83 6.25
N LEU A 141 4.39 7.05 6.30
CA LEU A 141 4.29 5.93 7.25
C LEU A 141 5.40 4.89 7.05
N GLY A 142 5.77 4.60 5.80
CA GLY A 142 6.92 3.76 5.47
C GLY A 142 8.23 4.27 6.05
N LEU A 143 8.53 5.55 5.83
CA LEU A 143 9.75 6.19 6.36
C LEU A 143 9.75 6.25 7.89
N ILE A 144 8.58 6.43 8.52
CA ILE A 144 8.43 6.36 9.98
C ILE A 144 8.73 4.95 10.48
N LEU A 145 8.24 3.91 9.79
CA LEU A 145 8.56 2.52 10.14
C LEU A 145 10.06 2.26 10.08
N GLU A 146 10.73 2.68 9.01
CA GLU A 146 12.20 2.52 8.89
C GLU A 146 12.92 3.30 9.99
N HIS A 147 12.48 4.52 10.31
CA HIS A 147 13.06 5.34 11.37
C HIS A 147 12.96 4.68 12.76
N VAL A 148 11.77 4.23 13.16
CA VAL A 148 11.55 3.69 14.53
C VAL A 148 12.08 2.28 14.71
N THR A 149 12.30 1.54 13.62
CA THR A 149 12.80 0.15 13.67
C THR A 149 14.27 0.04 13.33
N GLY A 150 14.84 1.00 12.60
CA GLY A 150 16.21 0.95 12.10
C GLY A 150 16.44 -0.10 10.99
N VAL A 151 15.37 -0.67 10.44
CA VAL A 151 15.46 -1.67 9.36
C VAL A 151 14.67 -1.21 8.13
N PRO A 152 15.08 -1.62 6.91
CA PRO A 152 14.32 -1.30 5.70
C PRO A 152 12.91 -1.89 5.73
N PHE A 153 11.95 -1.21 5.11
CA PHE A 153 10.54 -1.63 5.09
C PHE A 153 10.37 -3.05 4.53
N ASP A 154 11.08 -3.39 3.46
CA ASP A 154 11.04 -4.72 2.83
C ASP A 154 11.45 -5.82 3.82
N THR A 155 12.50 -5.57 4.60
CA THR A 155 12.94 -6.48 5.67
C THR A 155 11.88 -6.61 6.76
N LEU A 156 11.27 -5.49 7.18
CA LEU A 156 10.22 -5.49 8.19
C LEU A 156 8.97 -6.25 7.73
N LEU A 157 8.55 -6.04 6.47
CA LEU A 157 7.43 -6.72 5.82
C LEU A 157 7.62 -8.24 5.82
N HIS A 158 8.81 -8.71 5.45
CA HIS A 158 9.16 -10.13 5.48
C HIS A 158 9.11 -10.70 6.91
N GLN A 159 9.87 -10.09 7.82
CA GLN A 159 10.03 -10.57 9.19
C GLN A 159 8.71 -10.62 9.97
N ARG A 160 7.82 -9.65 9.76
CA ARG A 160 6.61 -9.48 10.59
C ARG A 160 5.34 -10.02 9.95
N ILE A 161 5.30 -10.17 8.63
CA ILE A 161 4.07 -10.57 7.93
C ILE A 161 4.32 -11.77 7.02
N LEU A 162 5.16 -11.63 5.99
CA LEU A 162 5.19 -12.60 4.89
C LEU A 162 5.76 -13.95 5.33
N ASP A 163 6.85 -13.96 6.09
CA ASP A 163 7.50 -15.19 6.54
C ASP A 163 6.64 -15.90 7.60
N ALA A 164 5.99 -15.15 8.48
CA ALA A 164 5.06 -15.66 9.48
C ALA A 164 3.85 -16.40 8.86
N LEU A 165 3.50 -16.00 7.63
CA LEU A 165 2.41 -16.55 6.84
C LEU A 165 2.86 -17.55 5.77
N ASP A 166 4.16 -17.79 5.62
CA ASP A 166 4.75 -18.59 4.54
C ASP A 166 4.33 -18.09 3.13
N ARG A 167 4.25 -16.76 2.94
CA ARG A 167 3.89 -16.09 1.68
C ARG A 167 5.13 -15.77 0.86
N ARG A 168 5.66 -16.77 0.16
CA ARG A 168 6.96 -16.68 -0.54
C ARG A 168 6.88 -16.02 -1.92
N ASP A 169 5.69 -15.85 -2.47
CA ASP A 169 5.49 -15.24 -3.78
C ASP A 169 4.99 -13.79 -3.68
N SER A 170 5.22 -13.15 -2.53
CA SER A 170 4.89 -11.77 -2.23
C SER A 170 6.13 -11.01 -1.76
N GLY A 171 6.20 -9.72 -2.06
CA GLY A 171 7.32 -8.87 -1.66
C GLY A 171 7.29 -7.52 -2.37
N MET A 172 8.32 -6.71 -2.16
CA MET A 172 8.45 -5.42 -2.87
C MET A 172 8.81 -5.65 -4.35
N ASP A 173 8.05 -5.03 -5.25
CA ASP A 173 8.36 -4.88 -6.67
C ASP A 173 9.40 -3.77 -6.84
N ARG A 174 10.61 -4.15 -7.25
CA ARG A 174 11.76 -3.26 -7.42
C ARG A 174 12.01 -2.94 -8.89
N ASN A 175 10.94 -2.89 -9.68
CA ASN A 175 10.94 -2.91 -11.14
C ASN A 175 11.38 -4.28 -11.71
N ASP A 176 11.20 -5.34 -10.92
CA ASP A 176 11.62 -6.70 -11.24
C ASP A 176 10.46 -7.60 -11.69
N LEU A 177 9.23 -7.10 -11.74
CA LEU A 177 8.11 -7.88 -12.31
C LEU A 177 8.31 -8.37 -13.76
N PRO A 178 9.09 -7.74 -14.64
CA PRO A 178 9.44 -8.36 -15.92
C PRO A 178 10.35 -9.60 -15.80
N GLN A 179 10.84 -9.94 -14.61
CA GLN A 179 11.64 -11.15 -14.33
C GLN A 179 10.78 -12.43 -14.38
N PRO A 180 11.40 -13.63 -14.47
CA PRO A 180 10.66 -14.89 -14.51
C PRO A 180 9.63 -15.02 -13.39
N GLY A 181 8.36 -15.16 -13.76
CA GLY A 181 7.24 -15.33 -12.84
C GLY A 181 6.39 -14.08 -12.57
N GLY A 182 6.80 -12.88 -13.02
CA GLY A 182 5.97 -11.68 -12.92
C GLY A 182 5.18 -11.37 -14.20
N ALA A 183 4.05 -10.69 -14.05
CA ALA A 183 3.20 -10.23 -15.14
C ALA A 183 3.65 -8.87 -15.67
N THR A 184 3.56 -8.71 -16.98
CA THR A 184 3.75 -7.42 -17.66
C THR A 184 2.43 -6.64 -17.70
N GLY A 185 2.50 -5.35 -17.37
CA GLY A 185 1.34 -4.45 -17.44
C GLY A 185 1.05 -4.00 -18.87
N TYR A 186 -0.22 -4.01 -19.26
CA TYR A 186 -0.67 -3.58 -20.59
C TYR A 186 -1.81 -2.56 -20.48
N LEU A 187 -1.79 -1.56 -21.36
CA LEU A 187 -2.94 -0.70 -21.65
C LEU A 187 -3.73 -1.30 -22.81
N ARG A 188 -5.05 -1.33 -22.67
CA ARG A 188 -5.96 -1.75 -23.73
C ARG A 188 -6.48 -0.53 -24.50
N HIS A 189 -6.35 -0.59 -25.82
CA HIS A 189 -6.88 0.39 -26.76
C HIS A 189 -8.18 -0.10 -27.42
N ALA A 190 -8.80 0.72 -28.26
CA ALA A 190 -9.96 0.31 -29.05
C ALA A 190 -9.63 -0.93 -29.94
N GLY A 191 -10.41 -2.00 -29.74
CA GLY A 191 -10.21 -3.32 -30.37
C GLY A 191 -9.37 -4.28 -29.49
N PRO A 192 -8.77 -5.34 -30.08
CA PRO A 192 -7.85 -6.26 -29.39
C PRO A 192 -6.41 -5.74 -29.42
N ARG A 193 -6.21 -4.43 -29.26
CA ARG A 193 -4.88 -3.79 -29.29
C ARG A 193 -4.40 -3.51 -27.87
N TYR A 194 -3.20 -4.00 -27.58
CA TYR A 194 -2.53 -3.81 -26.30
C TYR A 194 -1.18 -3.15 -26.53
N THR A 195 -0.82 -2.23 -25.66
CA THR A 195 0.56 -1.70 -25.58
C THR A 195 1.06 -1.88 -24.17
N PHE A 196 2.38 -1.87 -23.98
CA PHE A 196 2.92 -1.81 -22.62
C PHE A 196 2.33 -0.64 -21.84
N GLY A 197 2.08 -0.86 -20.56
CA GLY A 197 1.77 0.23 -19.64
C GLY A 197 2.92 1.23 -19.57
N PRO A 198 2.64 2.50 -19.21
CA PRO A 198 3.69 3.46 -18.98
C PRO A 198 4.64 2.92 -17.89
N TYR A 199 5.94 3.09 -18.12
CA TYR A 199 6.92 2.78 -17.09
C TYR A 199 6.89 3.89 -16.04
N LEU A 200 6.60 3.50 -14.80
CA LEU A 200 6.75 4.32 -13.62
C LEU A 200 7.76 3.61 -12.73
N ASP A 201 8.76 4.32 -12.20
CA ASP A 201 9.67 3.69 -11.24
C ASP A 201 8.88 3.30 -9.99
N ARG A 202 8.81 1.98 -9.74
CA ARG A 202 8.05 1.41 -8.63
C ARG A 202 8.55 1.90 -7.28
N ILE A 203 9.75 2.48 -7.18
CA ILE A 203 10.21 3.08 -5.93
C ILE A 203 9.30 4.23 -5.45
N HIS A 204 8.59 4.92 -6.35
CA HIS A 204 7.67 6.02 -5.99
C HIS A 204 6.48 5.53 -5.19
N GLY A 205 5.97 4.34 -5.54
CA GLY A 205 4.87 3.73 -4.83
C GLY A 205 5.27 3.21 -3.45
N PHE A 206 6.53 2.82 -3.21
CA PHE A 206 7.06 2.33 -1.93
C PHE A 206 6.01 1.58 -1.07
N CYS A 207 5.76 2.03 0.15
CA CYS A 207 4.78 1.46 1.09
C CYS A 207 3.32 1.74 0.73
N SER A 208 3.07 2.58 -0.26
CA SER A 208 1.74 2.90 -0.74
C SER A 208 1.26 1.98 -1.86
N GLY A 209 2.15 1.37 -2.65
CA GLY A 209 1.74 0.76 -3.91
C GLY A 209 2.68 -0.27 -4.53
N SER A 210 3.84 -0.54 -3.96
CA SER A 210 4.90 -1.25 -4.70
C SER A 210 5.16 -2.66 -4.23
N MET A 211 4.16 -3.34 -3.66
CA MET A 211 4.23 -4.78 -3.53
C MET A 211 3.82 -5.48 -4.83
N SER A 212 4.34 -6.69 -5.00
CA SER A 212 3.78 -7.72 -5.87
C SER A 212 3.34 -8.93 -5.07
N SER A 213 2.39 -9.69 -5.61
CA SER A 213 1.86 -10.89 -4.97
C SER A 213 1.17 -11.80 -5.98
N THR A 214 0.79 -13.00 -5.55
CA THR A 214 -0.09 -13.92 -6.28
C THR A 214 -1.51 -13.85 -5.73
N ALA A 215 -2.48 -14.34 -6.50
CA ALA A 215 -3.86 -14.44 -6.02
C ALA A 215 -3.98 -15.38 -4.79
N GLU A 216 -3.13 -16.42 -4.72
CA GLU A 216 -3.11 -17.34 -3.59
C GLU A 216 -2.56 -16.67 -2.32
N ASP A 217 -1.46 -15.93 -2.42
CA ASP A 217 -0.89 -15.24 -1.26
C ASP A 217 -1.82 -14.16 -0.72
N LEU A 218 -2.45 -13.36 -1.59
CA LEU A 218 -3.47 -12.39 -1.17
C LEU A 218 -4.71 -13.04 -0.55
N TYR A 219 -5.11 -14.21 -1.06
CA TYR A 219 -6.19 -14.97 -0.45
C TYR A 219 -5.82 -15.41 0.97
N GLN A 220 -4.60 -15.95 1.16
CA GLN A 220 -4.12 -16.35 2.48
C GLN A 220 -3.97 -15.17 3.43
N TRP A 221 -3.50 -14.02 2.95
CA TRP A 221 -3.52 -12.76 3.68
C TRP A 221 -4.93 -12.42 4.18
N ASN A 222 -5.94 -12.48 3.31
CA ASN A 222 -7.34 -12.25 3.69
C ASN A 222 -7.85 -13.28 4.72
N GLN A 223 -7.49 -14.56 4.58
CA GLN A 223 -7.90 -15.59 5.54
C GLN A 223 -7.30 -15.39 6.92
N ALA A 224 -6.08 -14.87 6.98
CA ALA A 224 -5.38 -14.55 8.21
C ALA A 224 -6.11 -13.54 9.09
N TRP A 225 -6.94 -12.67 8.50
CA TRP A 225 -7.82 -11.76 9.22
C TRP A 225 -9.08 -12.42 9.76
N LEU A 226 -9.60 -13.44 9.09
CA LEU A 226 -10.89 -14.08 9.40
C LEU A 226 -10.76 -15.22 10.43
N VAL A 227 -9.61 -15.90 10.44
CA VAL A 227 -9.34 -16.99 11.37
C VAL A 227 -8.29 -16.49 12.35
N PRO A 228 -8.63 -16.22 13.63
CA PRO A 228 -7.69 -15.74 14.63
C PRO A 228 -6.56 -16.76 14.84
N SER A 229 -5.48 -16.62 14.08
CA SER A 229 -4.26 -17.39 14.28
C SER A 229 -3.31 -16.54 15.10
N ARG A 230 -2.63 -17.16 16.08
CA ARG A 230 -1.65 -16.49 16.95
C ARG A 230 -0.42 -15.93 16.19
N ARG A 231 -0.37 -16.05 14.86
CA ARG A 231 0.84 -15.83 14.05
C ARG A 231 1.02 -14.39 13.55
N ILE A 232 -0.04 -13.60 13.45
CA ILE A 232 0.03 -12.24 12.83
C ILE A 232 -0.35 -11.13 13.81
N ALA A 233 -1.01 -11.47 14.92
CA ALA A 233 -1.39 -10.49 15.91
C ALA A 233 -1.45 -11.10 17.32
N SER A 234 -0.76 -10.48 18.27
CA SER A 234 -1.35 -10.29 19.60
C SER A 234 -2.74 -9.65 19.38
N HIS A 235 -3.80 -10.16 20.00
CA HIS A 235 -5.20 -9.76 19.78
C HIS A 235 -5.47 -8.23 19.75
N ILE A 236 -4.56 -7.41 20.28
CA ILE A 236 -4.56 -5.95 20.26
C ILE A 236 -4.47 -5.36 18.83
N ALA A 237 -3.63 -5.88 17.93
CA ALA A 237 -3.42 -5.30 16.60
C ALA A 237 -4.60 -5.52 15.66
N LEU A 238 -5.25 -6.70 15.73
CA LEU A 238 -6.45 -7.00 14.94
C LEU A 238 -7.65 -6.14 15.38
N THR A 239 -7.80 -5.94 16.69
CA THR A 239 -8.87 -5.11 17.26
C THR A 239 -8.64 -3.63 16.93
N ALA A 240 -7.40 -3.15 17.04
CA ALA A 240 -7.05 -1.78 16.67
C ALA A 240 -7.27 -1.50 15.17
N LEU A 241 -6.97 -2.45 14.28
CA LEU A 241 -7.20 -2.26 12.84
C LEU A 241 -8.69 -2.29 12.47
N LEU A 242 -9.48 -3.17 13.10
CA LEU A 242 -10.94 -3.16 12.96
C LEU A 242 -11.53 -1.85 13.47
N VAL A 243 -11.03 -1.30 14.58
CA VAL A 243 -11.46 0.02 15.07
C VAL A 243 -11.07 1.12 14.09
N VAL A 244 -9.82 1.18 13.62
CA VAL A 244 -9.32 2.12 12.59
C VAL A 244 -10.15 2.04 11.29
N MET A 245 -10.53 0.83 10.85
CA MET A 245 -11.37 0.65 9.66
C MET A 245 -12.85 1.00 9.89
N ILE A 246 -13.37 0.85 11.10
CA ILE A 246 -14.79 1.09 11.45
C ILE A 246 -15.03 2.56 11.87
N THR A 247 -14.02 3.26 12.40
CA THR A 247 -14.16 4.65 12.89
C THR A 247 -14.08 5.72 11.81
N LEU A 248 -14.29 5.39 10.53
CA LEU A 248 -14.69 6.40 9.55
C LEU A 248 -16.01 7.03 10.04
N PRO A 249 -16.06 8.32 10.40
CA PRO A 249 -17.34 8.95 10.63
C PRO A 249 -18.10 8.91 9.30
N ILE A 250 -19.27 8.29 9.29
CA ILE A 250 -20.25 8.29 8.18
C ILE A 250 -20.79 9.72 7.90
N TRP A 251 -20.06 10.78 8.25
CA TRP A 251 -20.57 12.13 8.36
C TRP A 251 -20.06 13.08 7.27
N VAL A 252 -20.27 12.74 5.99
CA VAL A 252 -20.43 13.76 4.94
C VAL A 252 -21.43 13.28 3.89
N ALA A 253 -22.72 13.29 4.22
CA ALA A 253 -23.78 13.37 3.23
C ALA A 253 -24.93 14.27 3.73
N SER A 254 -25.25 15.27 2.92
CA SER A 254 -26.37 16.22 3.06
C SER A 254 -26.20 17.40 4.02
N ARG A 255 -25.49 18.44 3.55
CA ARG A 255 -26.02 19.81 3.60
C ARG A 255 -25.76 20.51 2.26
N ARG A 256 -26.46 20.05 1.22
CA ARG A 256 -26.75 20.96 0.10
C ARG A 256 -27.67 22.04 0.67
N LYS A 257 -27.14 23.26 0.70
CA LYS A 257 -27.90 24.49 0.95
C LYS A 257 -29.15 24.46 0.06
N ARG A 258 -30.34 24.39 0.67
CA ARG A 258 -31.53 24.99 0.07
C ARG A 258 -31.36 26.48 0.32
N THR A 259 -30.90 27.20 -0.70
CA THR A 259 -31.12 28.64 -0.79
C THR A 259 -32.62 28.87 -0.99
N ALA A 260 -33.12 29.90 -0.31
CA ALA A 260 -34.48 30.41 -0.41
C ALA A 260 -34.85 30.83 -1.84
#